data_AF-A0A947CU29-F1
#
_entry.id   AF-A0A947CU29-F1
#
_cell.length_a   1.000
_cell.length_b   1.000
_cell.length_c   1.000
_cell.angle_alpha   90.00
_cell.angle_beta   90.00
_cell.angle_gamma   90.00
#
_symmetry.space_group_name_H-M   'P 1'
#
loop_
_entity.id
_entity.type
_entity.pdbx_description
1 polymer ?
#
loop_
_entity_poly.entity_id
_entity_poly.type
_entity_poly.pdbx_seq_one_letter_code
_entity_poly.pdbx_strand_id
1 'polypeptide(L)'
;MNEDDHEVVGDVLDLHTFRPSDVKELIPDYIASCIERGYQQVRIIHGKGRGTLRRIVHAALERNEAVESYELAEPFAGGWGATIVRLRTT
;
A
#
# COMPACT_ATOMS: atom_id res chain seq x y z
N MET A 1 7.63 -19.11 19.33
CA MET A 1 7.10 -18.42 18.14
C MET A 1 7.41 -16.96 18.41
N ASN A 2 8.35 -16.37 17.67
CA ASN A 2 8.80 -15.00 17.98
C ASN A 2 7.66 -14.03 17.66
N GLU A 3 7.23 -13.26 18.66
CA GLU A 3 6.10 -12.31 18.61
C GLU A 3 6.52 -10.92 18.11
N ASP A 4 7.73 -10.75 17.57
CA ASP A 4 8.35 -9.45 17.29
C ASP A 4 8.90 -9.30 15.86
N ASP A 5 8.17 -9.78 14.85
CA ASP A 5 8.42 -9.43 13.43
C ASP A 5 7.23 -8.68 12.83
N HIS A 6 6.60 -7.81 13.63
CA HIS A 6 5.74 -6.78 13.07
C HIS A 6 6.63 -5.78 12.34
N GLU A 7 6.96 -6.07 11.08
CA GLU A 7 7.64 -5.12 10.18
C GLU A 7 6.99 -3.74 10.34
N VAL A 8 7.79 -2.80 10.83
CA VAL A 8 7.33 -1.45 11.13
C VAL A 8 6.88 -0.82 9.82
N VAL A 9 5.58 -0.55 9.71
CA VAL A 9 5.03 0.20 8.58
C VAL A 9 5.62 1.61 8.62
N GLY A 10 6.37 1.98 7.58
CA GLY A 10 7.06 3.26 7.49
C GLY A 10 6.09 4.42 7.28
N ASP A 11 5.29 4.37 6.19
CA ASP A 11 4.31 5.40 5.86
C ASP A 11 2.93 4.83 5.51
N VAL A 12 1.91 5.70 5.59
CA VAL A 12 0.52 5.36 5.34
C VAL A 12 -0.12 6.37 4.38
N LEU A 13 -0.62 5.87 3.25
CA LEU A 13 -1.46 6.64 2.31
C LEU A 13 -2.94 6.33 2.53
N ASP A 14 -3.74 7.35 2.86
CA ASP A 14 -5.20 7.23 2.96
C ASP A 14 -5.90 7.79 1.71
N LEU A 15 -6.68 6.94 1.02
CA LEU A 15 -7.35 7.25 -0.23
C LEU A 15 -8.84 7.63 -0.08
N HIS A 16 -9.40 7.72 1.14
CA HIS A 16 -10.84 7.99 1.31
C HIS A 16 -11.29 9.33 0.72
N THR A 17 -10.39 10.29 0.59
CA THR A 17 -10.68 11.64 0.06
C THR A 17 -10.38 11.77 -1.44
N PHE A 18 -9.83 10.72 -2.07
CA PHE A 18 -9.39 10.76 -3.46
C PHE A 18 -10.47 10.27 -4.42
N ARG A 19 -10.53 10.89 -5.60
CA ARG A 19 -11.36 10.35 -6.69
C ARG A 19 -10.65 9.15 -7.29
N PRO A 20 -11.39 8.09 -7.70
CA PRO A 20 -10.78 6.90 -8.30
C PRO A 20 -9.88 7.18 -9.51
N SER A 21 -10.17 8.23 -10.30
CA SER A 21 -9.36 8.66 -11.45
C SER A 21 -7.94 9.06 -11.05
N ASP A 22 -7.80 9.69 -9.89
CA ASP A 22 -6.56 10.36 -9.48
C ASP A 22 -5.60 9.36 -8.81
N VAL A 23 -6.16 8.28 -8.26
CA VAL A 23 -5.39 7.25 -7.54
C VAL A 23 -4.38 6.54 -8.44
N LYS A 24 -4.70 6.30 -9.71
CA LYS A 24 -3.82 5.54 -10.61
C LYS A 24 -2.46 6.20 -10.79
N GLU A 25 -2.43 7.53 -10.88
CA GLU A 25 -1.20 8.31 -11.05
C GLU A 25 -0.51 8.59 -9.72
N LEU A 26 -1.28 8.71 -8.63
CA LEU A 26 -0.76 8.93 -7.29
C LEU A 26 0.08 7.77 -6.74
N ILE A 27 -0.31 6.51 -7.01
CA ILE A 27 0.37 5.34 -6.42
C ILE A 27 1.86 5.27 -6.82
N PRO A 28 2.25 5.37 -8.10
CA PRO A 28 3.66 5.41 -8.48
C PRO A 28 4.47 6.50 -7.76
N ASP A 29 3.94 7.73 -7.70
CA ASP A 29 4.61 8.86 -7.05
C ASP A 29 4.79 8.64 -5.54
N TYR A 30 3.76 8.11 -4.89
CA TYR A 30 3.82 7.74 -3.47
C TYR A 30 4.89 6.66 -3.21
N ILE A 31 4.94 5.62 -4.04
CA ILE A 31 5.92 4.53 -3.91
C ILE A 31 7.34 5.07 -4.09
N ALA A 32 7.57 5.91 -5.10
CA ALA A 32 8.88 6.55 -5.32
C ALA A 32 9.31 7.37 -4.11
N SER A 33 8.43 8.22 -3.56
CA SER A 33 8.72 9.01 -2.37
C SER A 33 9.03 8.14 -1.14
N CYS A 34 8.37 7.00 -1.00
CA CYS A 34 8.62 6.07 0.10
C CYS A 34 10.00 5.39 -0.01
N ILE A 35 10.43 5.07 -1.23
CA ILE A 35 11.77 4.53 -1.50
C ILE A 35 12.84 5.57 -1.19
N GLU A 36 12.65 6.82 -1.61
CA GLU A 36 13.57 7.94 -1.30
C GLU A 36 13.73 8.14 0.22
N ARG A 37 12.68 7.85 0.98
CA ARG A 37 12.66 7.94 2.46
C ARG A 37 13.20 6.66 3.14
N GLY A 38 13.57 5.64 2.38
CA GLY A 38 14.14 4.39 2.88
C GLY A 38 13.11 3.46 3.53
N TYR A 39 11.82 3.60 3.22
CA TYR A 39 10.81 2.68 3.72
C TYR A 39 10.83 1.35 2.97
N GLN A 40 10.80 0.25 3.72
CA GLN A 40 10.71 -1.11 3.18
C GLN A 40 9.27 -1.61 3.10
N GLN A 41 8.42 -1.13 4.01
CA GLN A 41 7.01 -1.49 4.07
C GLN A 41 6.14 -0.24 4.24
N VAL A 42 5.06 -0.16 3.47
CA VAL A 42 4.08 0.93 3.53
C VAL A 42 2.66 0.38 3.52
N ARG A 43 1.69 1.20 3.95
CA ARG A 43 0.27 0.82 3.95
C ARG A 43 -0.55 1.78 3.11
N ILE A 44 -1.43 1.24 2.28
CA ILE A 44 -2.39 2.02 1.48
C ILE A 44 -3.79 1.69 1.98
N ILE A 45 -4.47 2.66 2.56
CA ILE A 45 -5.85 2.56 3.03
C ILE A 45 -6.76 3.01 1.89
N HIS A 46 -7.51 2.06 1.31
CA HIS A 46 -8.44 2.32 0.21
C HIS A 46 -9.91 2.15 0.62
N GLY A 47 -10.16 1.85 1.89
CA GLY A 47 -11.47 1.57 2.43
C GLY A 47 -12.04 0.24 1.96
N LYS A 48 -13.14 -0.16 2.60
CA LYS A 48 -13.86 -1.41 2.31
C LYS A 48 -14.76 -1.25 1.08
N GLY A 49 -15.78 -0.39 1.15
CA GLY A 49 -16.62 -0.01 0.00
C GLY A 49 -17.04 -1.18 -0.91
N ARG A 50 -17.15 -0.93 -2.22
CA ARG A 50 -17.37 -1.94 -3.28
C ARG A 50 -16.05 -2.51 -3.86
N GLY A 51 -14.92 -2.20 -3.22
CA GLY A 51 -13.58 -2.59 -3.68
C GLY A 51 -13.07 -1.86 -4.93
N THR A 52 -13.69 -0.76 -5.36
CA THR A 52 -13.23 0.00 -6.55
C THR A 52 -11.80 0.51 -6.37
N LEU A 53 -11.53 1.23 -5.27
CA LEU A 53 -10.20 1.74 -4.97
C LEU A 53 -9.19 0.61 -4.76
N ARG A 54 -9.57 -0.48 -4.07
CA ARG A 54 -8.72 -1.69 -3.94
C ARG A 54 -8.25 -2.20 -5.29
N ARG A 55 -9.14 -2.38 -6.26
CA ARG A 55 -8.78 -2.88 -7.60
C ARG A 55 -7.83 -1.92 -8.32
N ILE A 56 -8.03 -0.61 -8.18
CA ILE A 56 -7.16 0.41 -8.78
C ILE A 56 -5.77 0.36 -8.14
N VAL A 57 -5.70 0.28 -6.81
CA VAL A 57 -4.44 0.14 -6.06
C VAL A 57 -3.70 -1.12 -6.49
N HIS A 58 -4.34 -2.30 -6.43
CA HIS A 58 -3.70 -3.57 -6.80
C HIS A 58 -3.22 -3.57 -8.26
N ALA A 59 -4.01 -3.02 -9.19
CA ALA A 59 -3.59 -2.89 -10.58
C ALA A 59 -2.39 -1.96 -10.77
N ALA A 60 -2.27 -0.88 -9.97
CA ALA A 60 -1.12 0.01 -10.02
C ALA A 60 0.13 -0.66 -9.42
N LEU A 61 -0.03 -1.37 -8.30
CA LEU A 61 1.06 -2.10 -7.63
C LEU A 61 1.61 -3.24 -8.51
N GLU A 62 0.75 -4.01 -9.16
CA GLU A 62 1.14 -5.11 -10.05
C GLU A 62 2.02 -4.67 -11.24
N ARG A 63 1.89 -3.41 -11.67
CA ARG A 63 2.68 -2.84 -12.77
C ARG A 63 3.94 -2.09 -12.30
N ASN A 64 4.16 -1.95 -11.00
CA ASN A 64 5.27 -1.17 -10.47
C ASN A 64 6.43 -2.08 -10.10
N GLU A 65 7.53 -1.99 -10.83
CA GLU A 65 8.72 -2.85 -10.64
C GLU A 65 9.38 -2.68 -9.27
N ALA A 66 9.17 -1.52 -8.62
CA ALA A 66 9.71 -1.25 -7.29
C ALA A 66 8.91 -1.95 -6.17
N VAL A 67 7.75 -2.54 -6.47
CA VAL A 67 6.98 -3.35 -5.54
C VAL A 67 7.53 -4.78 -5.55
N GLU A 68 7.88 -5.29 -4.38
CA GLU A 68 8.30 -6.68 -4.20
C GLU A 68 7.09 -7.60 -4.05
N SER A 69 6.18 -7.24 -3.14
CA SER A 69 4.95 -7.97 -2.88
C SER A 69 3.91 -7.05 -2.25
N TYR A 70 2.65 -7.47 -2.28
CA TYR A 70 1.58 -6.80 -1.55
C TYR A 70 0.52 -7.80 -1.11
N GLU A 71 -0.13 -7.49 0.01
CA GLU A 71 -1.19 -8.30 0.59
C GLU A 71 -2.24 -7.42 1.26
N LEU A 72 -3.43 -7.99 1.52
CA LEU A 72 -4.40 -7.30 2.36
C LEU A 72 -3.88 -7.23 3.79
N ALA A 73 -4.15 -6.12 4.46
CA ALA A 73 -3.75 -5.98 5.85
C ALA A 73 -4.47 -6.99 6.75
N GLU A 74 -3.83 -7.35 7.86
CA GLU A 74 -4.45 -8.13 8.93
C GLU A 74 -5.71 -7.44 9.49
N PRO A 75 -6.66 -8.19 10.08
CA PRO A 75 -7.93 -7.64 10.59
C PRO A 75 -7.76 -6.43 11.51
N PHE A 76 -6.73 -6.42 12.36
CA PHE A 76 -6.43 -5.33 13.30
C PHE A 76 -5.73 -4.12 12.64
N ALA A 77 -5.13 -4.31 11.46
CA ALA A 77 -4.41 -3.26 10.72
C ALA A 77 -5.25 -2.62 9.59
N GLY A 78 -6.54 -2.96 9.50
CA GLY A 78 -7.48 -2.45 8.50
C GLY A 78 -8.20 -3.54 7.69
N GLY A 79 -7.76 -4.79 7.81
CA GLY A 79 -8.30 -5.92 7.08
C GLY A 79 -8.28 -5.68 5.57
N TRP A 80 -9.32 -6.18 4.90
CA TRP A 80 -9.52 -5.98 3.46
C TRP A 80 -9.77 -4.51 3.02
N GLY A 81 -9.78 -3.56 3.96
CA GLY A 81 -9.85 -2.11 3.68
C GLY A 81 -8.50 -1.45 3.46
N ALA A 82 -7.39 -2.17 3.67
CA ALA A 82 -6.05 -1.69 3.45
C ALA A 82 -5.17 -2.75 2.78
N THR A 83 -4.14 -2.30 2.09
CA THR A 83 -3.11 -3.13 1.45
C THR A 83 -1.76 -2.79 2.07
N ILE A 84 -1.03 -3.81 2.51
CA ILE A 84 0.38 -3.72 2.92
C ILE A 84 1.23 -3.96 1.68
N VAL A 85 2.23 -3.11 1.46
CA VAL A 85 3.11 -3.15 0.30
C VAL A 85 4.55 -3.25 0.77
N ARG A 86 5.28 -4.26 0.31
CA ARG A 86 6.72 -4.41 0.48
C ARG A 86 7.44 -3.85 -0.75
N LEU A 87 8.43 -3.01 -0.51
CA LEU A 87 9.20 -2.29 -1.51
C LEU A 87 10.55 -2.97 -1.69
N ARG A 88 11.05 -3.04 -2.92
CA ARG A 88 12.39 -3.54 -3.19
C ARG A 88 13.41 -2.56 -2.63
N THR A 89 14.10 -2.93 -1.57
CA THR A 89 15.32 -2.23 -1.15
C THR A 89 16.38 -2.42 -2.24
N THR A 90 16.89 -1.32 -2.79
CA THR A 90 18.02 -1.33 -3.74
C THR A 90 19.34 -1.44 -2.99
#